data_AF-A0A539E491-F1
#
_entry.id   AF-A0A539E491-F1
#
_cell.length_a   1.000
_cell.length_b   1.000
_cell.length_c   1.000
_cell.angle_alpha   90.00
_cell.angle_beta   90.00
_cell.angle_gamma   90.00
#
_symmetry.space_group_name_H-M   'P 1'
#
loop_
_entity.id
_entity.type
_entity.pdbx_description
1 polymer ?
#
loop_
_entity_poly.entity_id
_entity_poly.type
_entity_poly.pdbx_seq_one_letter_code
_entity_poly.pdbx_strand_id
1 'polypeptide(L)'
;MVEAGEFSATPGSGVRVVTDGSVVLLGNRRLMFSEHVVVAAEVEARLESFERDGKTAMLVAVDGRLAGIIAVADTIKDGAAEAVSALRKERVQVVMLTGDNEHTAQAIARQVGIDRVIANVLPNEKAGEIQRLRDTGEIVAMVGDGVNDAPALATAHIGIALGSGSDVAKETGGLVLIRDDVRDVAVAIRLSRATMHKIRQNLFWAFVYNAAAIPIAAAGLLNPIIAAAAMALSSLSVIANSAMLRRLRMEIRA
;
A
#
# COMPACT_ATOMS: atom_id res chain seq x y z
N MET A 1 -39.99 7.37 3.60
CA MET A 1 -38.84 6.69 4.21
C MET A 1 -39.41 5.60 5.09
N VAL A 2 -38.98 4.36 4.90
CA VAL A 2 -39.39 3.23 5.74
C VAL A 2 -38.52 3.27 7.00
N GLU A 3 -39.10 3.08 8.18
CA GLU A 3 -38.35 3.08 9.43
C GLU A 3 -37.56 1.76 9.55
N ALA A 4 -36.24 1.85 9.74
CA ALA A 4 -35.42 0.68 9.97
C ALA A 4 -35.65 0.19 11.40
N GLY A 5 -36.18 -1.03 11.55
CA GLY A 5 -36.34 -1.68 12.84
C GLY A 5 -35.03 -2.33 13.28
N GLU A 6 -34.98 -3.66 13.28
CA GLU A 6 -33.81 -4.42 13.73
C GLU A 6 -32.75 -4.48 12.63
N PHE A 7 -31.53 -4.02 12.94
CA PHE A 7 -30.37 -4.03 12.04
C PHE A 7 -29.27 -4.97 12.57
N SER A 8 -28.74 -5.83 11.70
CA SER A 8 -27.60 -6.69 12.00
C SER A 8 -26.59 -6.65 10.85
N ALA A 9 -25.31 -6.50 11.18
CA ALA A 9 -24.21 -6.55 10.23
C ALA A 9 -23.32 -7.74 10.54
N THR A 10 -23.08 -8.60 9.54
CA THR A 10 -22.15 -9.73 9.64
C THR A 10 -20.89 -9.42 8.83
N PRO A 11 -19.74 -9.17 9.49
CA PRO A 11 -18.49 -8.84 8.81
C PRO A 11 -18.13 -9.86 7.73
N GLY A 12 -17.78 -9.38 6.54
CA GLY A 12 -17.44 -10.22 5.38
C GLY A 12 -18.62 -10.96 4.74
N SER A 13 -19.87 -10.72 5.16
CA SER A 13 -21.07 -11.34 4.57
C SER A 13 -22.09 -10.31 4.08
N GLY A 14 -22.43 -9.31 4.90
CA GLY A 14 -23.39 -8.26 4.54
C GLY A 14 -24.26 -7.80 5.71
N VAL A 15 -25.42 -7.24 5.41
CA VAL A 15 -26.36 -6.65 6.36
C VAL A 15 -27.76 -7.23 6.19
N ARG A 16 -28.44 -7.40 7.34
CA ARG A 16 -29.83 -7.83 7.47
C ARG A 16 -30.60 -6.74 8.20
N VAL A 17 -31.73 -6.34 7.63
CA VAL A 17 -32.59 -5.29 8.19
C VAL A 17 -34.04 -5.77 8.22
N VAL A 18 -34.74 -5.53 9.32
CA VAL A 18 -36.18 -5.74 9.43
C VAL A 18 -36.87 -4.38 9.33
N THR A 19 -37.72 -4.20 8.32
CA THR A 19 -38.43 -2.93 8.05
C THR A 19 -39.90 -3.20 7.74
N ASP A 20 -40.84 -2.51 8.39
CA ASP A 20 -42.30 -2.65 8.14
C ASP A 20 -42.78 -4.12 7.97
N GLY A 21 -42.27 -5.02 8.81
CA GLY A 21 -42.62 -6.45 8.80
C GLY A 21 -41.96 -7.30 7.70
N SER A 22 -41.11 -6.71 6.86
CA SER A 22 -40.32 -7.40 5.83
C SER A 22 -38.86 -7.55 6.26
N VAL A 23 -38.23 -8.66 5.87
CA VAL A 23 -36.80 -8.91 6.09
C VAL A 23 -36.04 -8.60 4.80
N VAL A 24 -35.15 -7.61 4.85
CA VAL A 24 -34.29 -7.21 3.74
C VAL A 24 -32.86 -7.66 4.01
N LEU A 25 -32.25 -8.32 3.02
CA LEU A 25 -30.87 -8.76 3.04
C LEU A 25 -30.10 -8.06 1.93
N LEU A 26 -28.91 -7.56 2.25
CA LEU A 26 -27.96 -7.01 1.28
C LEU A 26 -26.57 -7.59 1.59
N GLY A 27 -26.01 -8.38 0.70
CA GLY A 27 -24.71 -9.00 0.95
C GLY A 27 -24.23 -9.92 -0.17
N ASN A 28 -23.24 -10.75 0.16
CA ASN A 28 -22.64 -11.70 -0.76
C ASN A 28 -23.34 -13.08 -0.72
N ARG A 29 -22.80 -14.03 -1.49
CA ARG A 29 -23.27 -15.42 -1.57
C ARG A 29 -23.38 -16.11 -0.19
N ARG A 30 -22.45 -15.80 0.73
CA ARG A 30 -22.41 -16.39 2.08
C ARG A 30 -23.62 -15.99 2.90
N LEU A 31 -24.04 -14.73 2.84
CA LEU A 31 -25.25 -14.24 3.50
C LEU A 31 -26.51 -14.89 2.92
N MET A 32 -26.60 -14.97 1.59
CA MET A 32 -27.76 -15.58 0.92
C MET A 32 -27.91 -17.05 1.29
N PHE A 33 -26.79 -17.78 1.34
CA PHE A 33 -26.77 -19.17 1.76
C PHE A 33 -27.18 -19.36 3.22
N SER A 34 -26.68 -18.54 4.15
CA SER A 34 -27.04 -18.65 5.58
C SER A 34 -28.52 -18.34 5.85
N GLU A 35 -29.12 -17.46 5.05
CA GLU A 35 -30.54 -17.08 5.16
C GLU A 35 -31.45 -17.89 4.24
N HIS A 36 -30.94 -18.99 3.64
CA HIS A 36 -31.69 -19.92 2.79
C HIS A 36 -32.34 -19.26 1.55
N VAL A 37 -31.73 -18.19 1.02
CA VAL A 37 -32.16 -17.53 -0.22
C VAL A 37 -31.62 -18.29 -1.43
N VAL A 38 -32.51 -18.70 -2.33
CA VAL A 38 -32.13 -19.38 -3.57
C VAL A 38 -31.62 -18.37 -4.60
N VAL A 39 -30.38 -18.55 -5.06
CA VAL A 39 -29.78 -17.79 -6.16
C VAL A 39 -29.81 -18.65 -7.42
N ALA A 40 -30.55 -18.19 -8.44
CA ALA A 40 -30.66 -18.91 -9.72
C ALA A 40 -29.37 -18.78 -10.55
N ALA A 41 -29.07 -19.79 -11.37
CA ALA A 41 -27.84 -19.83 -12.18
C ALA A 41 -27.68 -18.62 -13.13
N GLU A 42 -28.79 -18.07 -13.65
CA GLU A 42 -28.76 -16.87 -14.50
C GLU A 42 -28.32 -15.61 -13.72
N VAL A 43 -28.77 -15.48 -12.47
CA VAL A 43 -28.37 -14.39 -11.58
C VAL A 43 -26.89 -14.54 -11.23
N GLU A 44 -26.46 -15.76 -10.95
CA GLU A 44 -25.06 -16.07 -10.66
C GLU A 44 -24.14 -15.65 -11.82
N ALA A 45 -24.51 -16.01 -13.06
CA ALA A 45 -23.77 -15.59 -14.25
C ALA A 45 -23.73 -14.05 -14.44
N ARG A 46 -24.81 -13.35 -14.06
CA ARG A 46 -24.86 -11.88 -14.09
C ARG A 46 -23.96 -11.28 -13.00
N LEU A 47 -23.95 -11.86 -11.81
CA LEU A 47 -23.10 -11.45 -10.69
C LEU A 47 -21.63 -11.58 -11.08
N GLU A 48 -21.22 -12.74 -11.60
CA GLU A 48 -19.86 -12.99 -12.10
C GLU A 48 -19.47 -12.04 -13.25
N SER A 49 -20.42 -11.63 -14.09
CA SER A 49 -20.15 -10.62 -15.13
C SER A 49 -19.78 -9.27 -14.51
N PHE A 50 -20.52 -8.81 -13.50
CA PHE A 50 -20.20 -7.55 -12.82
C PHE A 50 -18.88 -7.63 -12.05
N GLU A 51 -18.61 -8.76 -11.40
CA GLU A 51 -17.34 -8.99 -10.69
C GLU A 51 -16.15 -9.00 -11.66
N ARG A 52 -16.28 -9.61 -12.84
CA ARG A 52 -15.27 -9.56 -13.90
C ARG A 52 -15.01 -8.16 -14.44
N ASP A 53 -16.02 -7.30 -14.44
CA ASP A 53 -15.89 -5.88 -14.79
C ASP A 53 -15.23 -5.05 -13.67
N GLY A 54 -14.83 -5.66 -12.55
CA GLY A 54 -14.23 -4.97 -11.40
C GLY A 54 -15.25 -4.25 -10.53
N LYS A 55 -16.52 -4.68 -10.54
CA LYS A 55 -17.56 -4.15 -9.66
C LYS A 55 -17.74 -5.07 -8.46
N THR A 56 -18.02 -4.49 -7.30
CA THR A 56 -18.51 -5.22 -6.14
C THR A 56 -20.01 -5.41 -6.31
N ALA A 57 -20.41 -6.65 -6.60
CA ALA A 57 -21.80 -7.03 -6.81
C ALA A 57 -22.39 -7.63 -5.53
N MET A 58 -23.49 -7.03 -5.06
CA MET A 58 -24.22 -7.46 -3.86
C MET A 58 -25.61 -7.93 -4.25
N LEU A 59 -26.05 -9.03 -3.64
CA LEU A 59 -27.39 -9.59 -3.81
C LEU A 59 -28.34 -8.90 -2.83
N VAL A 60 -29.53 -8.57 -3.32
CA VAL A 60 -30.64 -8.04 -2.51
C VAL A 60 -31.72 -9.10 -2.44
N ALA A 61 -32.17 -9.43 -1.23
CA ALA A 61 -33.32 -10.30 -1.02
C ALA A 61 -34.33 -9.65 -0.07
N VAL A 62 -35.62 -9.91 -0.32
CA VAL A 62 -36.75 -9.45 0.49
C VAL A 62 -37.61 -10.67 0.81
N ASP A 63 -37.87 -10.89 2.10
CA ASP A 63 -38.68 -11.99 2.62
C ASP A 63 -38.26 -13.37 2.09
N GLY A 64 -36.95 -13.63 2.10
CA GLY A 64 -36.35 -14.89 1.65
C GLY A 64 -36.30 -15.07 0.13
N ARG A 65 -36.72 -14.08 -0.65
CA ARG A 65 -36.70 -14.11 -2.12
C ARG A 65 -35.72 -13.10 -2.67
N LEU A 66 -34.92 -13.53 -3.65
CA LEU A 66 -34.02 -12.62 -4.34
C LEU A 66 -34.79 -11.55 -5.11
N ALA A 67 -34.47 -10.28 -4.86
CA ALA A 67 -35.08 -9.12 -5.51
C ALA A 67 -34.19 -8.53 -6.62
N GLY A 68 -32.86 -8.65 -6.51
CA GLY A 68 -31.95 -8.16 -7.54
C GLY A 68 -30.48 -8.13 -7.15
N ILE A 69 -29.68 -7.46 -7.98
CA ILE A 69 -28.24 -7.23 -7.79
C ILE A 69 -27.99 -5.71 -7.76
N ILE A 70 -27.20 -5.25 -6.81
CA ILE A 70 -26.61 -3.91 -6.79
C ILE A 70 -25.12 -4.06 -7.08
N ALA A 71 -24.63 -3.46 -8.17
CA ALA A 71 -23.22 -3.46 -8.53
C ALA A 71 -22.64 -2.05 -8.35
N VAL A 72 -21.65 -1.93 -7.48
CA VAL A 72 -20.92 -0.68 -7.21
C VAL A 72 -19.49 -0.84 -7.72
N ALA A 73 -18.93 0.19 -8.33
CA ALA A 73 -17.54 0.17 -8.79
C ALA A 73 -16.77 1.24 -8.01
N ASP A 74 -15.70 0.83 -7.33
CA ASP A 74 -14.71 1.79 -6.87
C ASP A 74 -13.88 2.25 -8.07
N THR A 75 -13.72 3.56 -8.16
CA THR A 75 -12.88 4.14 -9.20
C THR A 75 -11.42 3.98 -8.80
N ILE A 76 -10.63 3.47 -9.74
CA ILE A 76 -9.17 3.40 -9.56
C ILE A 76 -8.65 4.83 -9.46
N LYS A 77 -7.83 5.11 -8.44
CA LYS A 77 -7.19 6.42 -8.29
C LYS A 77 -6.37 6.77 -9.53
N ASP A 78 -6.48 8.01 -9.97
CA ASP A 78 -5.62 8.57 -11.01
C ASP A 78 -4.14 8.36 -10.64
N GLY A 79 -3.32 7.94 -11.61
CA GLY A 79 -1.90 7.70 -11.36
C GLY A 79 -1.57 6.29 -10.84
N ALA A 80 -2.55 5.44 -10.53
CA ALA A 80 -2.29 4.12 -9.95
C ALA A 80 -1.51 3.19 -10.89
N ALA A 81 -1.88 3.15 -12.17
CA ALA A 81 -1.16 2.34 -13.15
C ALA A 81 0.28 2.84 -13.36
N GLU A 82 0.48 4.17 -13.38
CA GLU A 82 1.80 4.79 -13.45
C GLU A 82 2.64 4.50 -12.21
N ALA A 83 2.04 4.54 -11.01
CA ALA A 83 2.70 4.22 -9.77
C ALA A 83 3.18 2.77 -9.75
N VAL A 84 2.31 1.80 -10.12
CA VAL A 84 2.67 0.38 -10.22
C VAL A 84 3.79 0.16 -11.24
N SER A 85 3.71 0.81 -12.40
CA SER A 85 4.76 0.76 -13.43
C SER A 85 6.10 1.31 -12.92
N ALA A 86 6.07 2.44 -12.22
CA ALA A 86 7.27 3.05 -11.65
C ALA A 86 7.89 2.18 -10.55
N LEU A 87 7.08 1.59 -9.67
CA LEU A 87 7.55 0.66 -8.64
C LEU A 87 8.22 -0.58 -9.26
N ARG A 88 7.63 -1.13 -10.33
CA ARG A 88 8.24 -2.23 -11.09
C ARG A 88 9.58 -1.84 -11.72
N LYS A 89 9.71 -0.62 -12.27
CA LYS A 89 10.99 -0.09 -12.78
C LYS A 89 12.05 0.02 -11.67
N GLU A 90 11.63 0.32 -10.45
CA GLU A 90 12.47 0.33 -9.24
C GLU A 90 12.70 -1.08 -8.63
N ARG A 91 12.30 -2.14 -9.35
CA ARG A 91 12.40 -3.55 -8.96
C ARG A 91 11.67 -3.87 -7.65
N VAL A 92 10.54 -3.20 -7.42
CA VAL A 92 9.64 -3.47 -6.29
C VAL A 92 8.48 -4.32 -6.79
N GLN A 93 8.26 -5.45 -6.12
CA GLN A 93 7.07 -6.26 -6.36
C GLN A 93 5.86 -5.59 -5.71
N VAL A 94 4.79 -5.42 -6.47
CA VAL A 94 3.54 -4.83 -5.96
C VAL A 94 2.55 -5.95 -5.71
N VAL A 95 1.94 -5.93 -4.52
CA VAL A 95 0.90 -6.87 -4.09
C VAL A 95 -0.33 -6.07 -3.70
N MET A 96 -1.51 -6.45 -4.21
CA MET A 96 -2.79 -5.89 -3.78
C MET A 96 -3.32 -6.70 -2.61
N LEU A 97 -3.68 -6.03 -1.52
CA LEU A 97 -4.33 -6.62 -0.34
C LEU A 97 -5.70 -5.97 -0.16
N THR A 98 -6.79 -6.73 -0.32
CA THR A 98 -8.16 -6.21 -0.25
C THR A 98 -9.14 -7.16 0.45
N GLY A 99 -10.22 -6.58 0.98
CA GLY A 99 -11.37 -7.32 1.50
C GLY A 99 -12.40 -7.70 0.43
N ASP A 100 -12.27 -7.16 -0.79
CA ASP A 100 -13.14 -7.52 -1.91
C ASP A 100 -12.97 -8.97 -2.34
N ASN A 101 -13.94 -9.48 -3.09
CA ASN A 101 -13.86 -10.81 -3.66
C ASN A 101 -12.73 -10.93 -4.69
N GLU A 102 -12.31 -12.16 -4.95
CA GLU A 102 -11.17 -12.46 -5.81
C GLU A 102 -11.36 -11.99 -7.26
N HIS A 103 -12.56 -12.14 -7.83
CA HIS A 103 -12.84 -11.74 -9.21
C HIS A 103 -12.71 -10.22 -9.41
N THR A 104 -13.32 -9.44 -8.52
CA THR A 104 -13.25 -7.97 -8.50
C THR A 104 -11.81 -7.51 -8.29
N ALA A 105 -11.12 -8.07 -7.29
CA ALA A 105 -9.74 -7.71 -6.98
C ALA A 105 -8.78 -8.00 -8.15
N GLN A 106 -8.91 -9.17 -8.78
CA GLN A 106 -8.12 -9.52 -9.96
C GLN A 106 -8.43 -8.62 -11.16
N ALA A 107 -9.69 -8.21 -11.35
CA ALA A 107 -10.07 -7.31 -12.43
C ALA A 107 -9.41 -5.93 -12.25
N ILE A 108 -9.45 -5.36 -11.05
CA ILE A 108 -8.76 -4.09 -10.73
C ILE A 108 -7.25 -4.25 -10.87
N ALA A 109 -6.67 -5.34 -10.35
CA ALA A 109 -5.23 -5.61 -10.44
C ALA A 109 -4.75 -5.65 -11.89
N ARG A 110 -5.51 -6.27 -12.80
CA ARG A 110 -5.18 -6.28 -14.25
C ARG A 110 -5.19 -4.88 -14.86
N GLN A 111 -6.11 -4.00 -14.45
CA GLN A 111 -6.20 -2.64 -14.98
C GLN A 111 -4.97 -1.79 -14.62
N VAL A 112 -4.38 -2.00 -13.44
CA VAL A 112 -3.19 -1.26 -12.98
C VAL A 112 -1.88 -2.02 -13.16
N GLY A 113 -1.92 -3.28 -13.60
CA GLY A 113 -0.74 -4.12 -13.85
C GLY A 113 -0.10 -4.72 -12.58
N ILE A 114 -0.92 -5.13 -11.60
CA ILE A 114 -0.49 -5.87 -10.41
C ILE A 114 -0.66 -7.38 -10.66
N ASP A 115 0.40 -8.17 -10.43
CA ASP A 115 0.36 -9.62 -10.69
C ASP A 115 -0.14 -10.43 -9.50
N ARG A 116 0.10 -9.97 -8.27
CA ARG A 116 -0.19 -10.71 -7.05
C ARG A 116 -1.30 -10.01 -6.27
N VAL A 117 -2.37 -10.76 -6.00
CA VAL A 117 -3.56 -10.28 -5.29
C VAL A 117 -3.82 -11.20 -4.10
N ILE A 118 -4.14 -10.61 -2.97
CA ILE A 118 -4.61 -11.27 -1.76
C ILE A 118 -5.98 -10.65 -1.46
N ALA A 119 -7.04 -11.41 -1.74
CA ALA A 119 -8.44 -10.97 -1.68
C ALA A 119 -9.19 -11.62 -0.52
N ASN A 120 -10.41 -11.18 -0.25
CA ASN A 120 -11.29 -11.63 0.85
C ASN A 120 -10.67 -11.48 2.26
N VAL A 121 -9.77 -10.51 2.47
CA VAL A 121 -9.08 -10.32 3.74
C VAL A 121 -9.86 -9.38 4.65
N LEU A 122 -10.22 -9.85 5.84
CA LEU A 122 -10.90 -9.00 6.83
C LEU A 122 -9.93 -7.95 7.41
N PRO A 123 -10.41 -6.78 7.90
CA PRO A 123 -9.54 -5.75 8.46
C PRO A 123 -8.60 -6.25 9.57
N ASN A 124 -9.07 -7.15 10.44
CA ASN A 124 -8.29 -7.75 11.52
C ASN A 124 -7.28 -8.81 11.03
N GLU A 125 -7.40 -9.30 9.80
CA GLU A 125 -6.53 -10.31 9.20
C GLU A 125 -5.39 -9.69 8.38
N LYS A 126 -5.54 -8.44 7.94
CA LYS A 126 -4.54 -7.75 7.10
C LYS A 126 -3.14 -7.77 7.72
N ALA A 127 -3.03 -7.52 9.02
CA ALA A 127 -1.74 -7.59 9.73
C ALA A 127 -1.10 -8.98 9.66
N GLY A 128 -1.91 -10.05 9.73
CA GLY A 128 -1.45 -11.43 9.59
C GLY A 128 -0.90 -11.73 8.19
N GLU A 129 -1.54 -11.22 7.13
CA GLU A 129 -1.02 -11.37 5.76
C GLU A 129 0.30 -10.61 5.56
N ILE A 130 0.43 -9.41 6.13
CA ILE A 130 1.70 -8.68 6.13
C ILE A 130 2.78 -9.48 6.87
N GLN A 131 2.46 -10.09 8.02
CA GLN A 131 3.43 -10.93 8.73
C GLN A 131 3.86 -12.14 7.90
N ARG A 132 2.92 -12.84 7.24
CA ARG A 132 3.26 -13.97 6.35
C ARG A 132 4.18 -13.55 5.21
N LEU A 133 3.98 -12.37 4.62
CA LEU A 133 4.89 -11.82 3.60
C LEU A 133 6.27 -11.50 4.18
N ARG A 134 6.36 -11.03 5.43
CA ARG A 134 7.66 -10.79 6.08
C ARG A 134 8.39 -12.10 6.37
N ASP A 135 7.66 -13.15 6.75
CA ASP A 135 8.22 -14.46 7.08
C ASP A 135 8.85 -15.18 5.87
N THR A 136 8.54 -14.76 4.63
CA THR A 136 9.25 -15.23 3.43
C THR A 136 10.62 -14.59 3.22
N GLY A 137 11.01 -13.65 4.10
CA GLY A 137 12.26 -12.89 4.01
C GLY A 137 12.15 -11.61 3.18
N GLU A 138 10.94 -11.23 2.73
CA GLU A 138 10.71 -9.99 1.98
C GLU A 138 10.70 -8.75 2.91
N ILE A 139 11.25 -7.63 2.41
CA ILE A 139 11.10 -6.33 3.06
C ILE A 139 9.79 -5.69 2.60
N VAL A 140 8.74 -5.90 3.38
CA VAL A 140 7.39 -5.41 3.09
C VAL A 140 7.21 -3.93 3.48
N ALA A 141 6.72 -3.14 2.53
CA ALA A 141 6.13 -1.82 2.79
C ALA A 141 4.62 -1.90 2.55
N MET A 142 3.81 -1.40 3.50
CA MET A 142 2.34 -1.36 3.40
C MET A 142 1.91 0.06 3.06
N VAL A 143 1.00 0.21 2.10
CA VAL A 143 0.41 1.51 1.72
C VAL A 143 -1.08 1.48 2.02
N GLY A 144 -1.61 2.45 2.76
CA GLY A 144 -3.03 2.51 3.14
C GLY A 144 -3.48 3.89 3.58
N ASP A 145 -4.77 4.04 3.89
CA ASP A 145 -5.39 5.31 4.32
C ASP A 145 -5.15 5.64 5.82
N GLY A 146 -4.63 4.67 6.58
CA GLY A 146 -4.28 4.81 7.99
C GLY A 146 -5.44 4.77 8.98
N VAL A 147 -6.69 4.70 8.53
CA VAL A 147 -7.86 4.57 9.44
C VAL A 147 -8.18 3.09 9.66
N ASN A 148 -8.37 2.34 8.57
CA ASN A 148 -8.75 0.92 8.64
C ASN A 148 -7.52 -0.01 8.62
N ASP A 149 -6.38 0.51 8.18
CA ASP A 149 -5.16 -0.26 7.92
C ASP A 149 -4.06 -0.06 8.97
N ALA A 150 -4.33 0.67 10.05
CA ALA A 150 -3.31 1.00 11.06
C ALA A 150 -2.54 -0.22 11.62
N PRO A 151 -3.19 -1.35 11.98
CA PRO A 151 -2.47 -2.55 12.42
C PRO A 151 -1.56 -3.14 11.33
N ALA A 152 -2.01 -3.12 10.06
CA ALA A 152 -1.23 -3.63 8.94
C ALA A 152 -0.03 -2.70 8.62
N LEU A 153 -0.22 -1.38 8.69
CA LEU A 153 0.83 -0.38 8.54
C LEU A 153 1.92 -0.53 9.60
N ALA A 154 1.53 -0.75 10.86
CA ALA A 154 2.47 -0.95 11.97
C ALA A 154 3.22 -2.29 11.89
N THR A 155 2.63 -3.31 11.26
CA THR A 155 3.26 -4.64 11.12
C THR A 155 4.29 -4.68 9.99
N ALA A 156 4.15 -3.82 8.98
CA ALA A 156 5.10 -3.72 7.87
C ALA A 156 6.46 -3.17 8.34
N HIS A 157 7.53 -3.42 7.58
CA HIS A 157 8.82 -2.78 7.86
C HIS A 157 8.75 -1.26 7.66
N ILE A 158 7.91 -0.83 6.71
CA ILE A 158 7.61 0.57 6.45
C ILE A 158 6.10 0.70 6.18
N GLY A 159 5.37 1.30 7.11
CA GLY A 159 4.00 1.76 6.88
C GLY A 159 4.00 3.11 6.15
N ILE A 160 3.27 3.22 5.05
CA ILE A 160 3.11 4.43 4.24
C ILE A 160 1.64 4.84 4.26
N ALA A 161 1.33 5.95 4.91
CA ALA A 161 -0.02 6.50 4.94
C ALA A 161 -0.25 7.48 3.78
N LEU A 162 -1.39 7.36 3.08
CA LEU A 162 -1.81 8.27 2.01
C LEU A 162 -2.73 9.38 2.54
N GLY A 163 -2.50 10.61 2.06
CA GLY A 163 -3.33 11.77 2.38
C GLY A 163 -3.04 12.37 3.75
N SER A 164 -3.85 13.36 4.15
CA SER A 164 -3.68 14.14 5.38
C SER A 164 -3.88 13.35 6.69
N GLY A 165 -3.95 12.02 6.60
CA GLY A 165 -3.83 11.01 7.65
C GLY A 165 -4.37 11.45 9.01
N SER A 166 -5.51 10.86 9.40
CA SER A 166 -5.99 10.88 10.78
C SER A 166 -4.81 10.74 11.76
N ASP A 167 -4.91 11.29 12.97
CA ASP A 167 -3.76 11.28 13.90
C ASP A 167 -3.20 9.86 14.16
N VAL A 168 -4.05 8.84 13.99
CA VAL A 168 -3.69 7.41 13.98
C VAL A 168 -2.66 7.05 12.90
N ALA A 169 -2.80 7.59 11.69
CA ALA A 169 -1.89 7.35 10.56
C ALA A 169 -0.51 8.00 10.78
N LYS A 170 -0.46 9.13 11.49
CA LYS A 170 0.80 9.80 11.87
C LYS A 170 1.56 9.05 12.95
N GLU A 171 0.84 8.38 13.86
CA GLU A 171 1.46 7.59 14.94
C GLU A 171 1.94 6.20 14.48
N THR A 172 1.32 5.61 13.44
CA THR A 172 1.60 4.23 13.00
C THR A 172 2.43 4.13 11.71
N GLY A 173 2.52 5.20 10.90
CA GLY A 173 3.25 5.20 9.63
C GLY A 173 4.70 5.67 9.74
N GLY A 174 5.63 4.92 9.16
CA GLY A 174 7.02 5.37 8.99
C GLY A 174 7.18 6.47 7.93
N LEU A 175 6.19 6.65 7.05
CA LEU A 175 6.14 7.70 6.03
C LEU A 175 4.69 8.16 5.80
N VAL A 176 4.47 9.47 5.73
CA VAL A 176 3.15 10.06 5.46
C VAL A 176 3.21 10.88 4.18
N LEU A 177 2.34 10.58 3.22
CA LEU A 177 2.21 11.30 1.95
C LEU A 177 1.17 12.40 2.09
N ILE A 178 1.64 13.66 2.07
CA ILE A 178 0.78 14.84 2.22
C ILE A 178 -0.26 14.92 1.11
N ARG A 179 0.15 14.59 -0.13
CA ARG A 179 -0.74 14.53 -1.28
C ARG A 179 -1.44 13.17 -1.30
N ASP A 180 -2.71 13.18 -1.70
CA ASP A 180 -3.45 11.95 -2.01
C ASP A 180 -3.08 11.42 -3.41
N ASP A 181 -1.78 11.27 -3.66
CA ASP A 181 -1.21 10.84 -4.94
C ASP A 181 -0.33 9.61 -4.75
N VAL A 182 -0.82 8.46 -5.23
CA VAL A 182 -0.15 7.15 -5.10
C VAL A 182 1.20 7.08 -5.82
N ARG A 183 1.46 7.99 -6.77
CA ARG A 183 2.76 8.11 -7.45
C ARG A 183 3.87 8.49 -6.49
N ASP A 184 3.55 9.21 -5.42
CA ASP A 184 4.56 9.66 -4.45
C ASP A 184 5.22 8.49 -3.68
N VAL A 185 4.60 7.32 -3.64
CA VAL A 185 5.22 6.09 -3.09
C VAL A 185 6.47 5.72 -3.88
N ALA A 186 6.38 5.69 -5.21
CA ALA A 186 7.52 5.36 -6.06
C ALA A 186 8.61 6.45 -5.99
N VAL A 187 8.20 7.72 -5.90
CA VAL A 187 9.11 8.85 -5.70
C VAL A 187 9.88 8.73 -4.39
N ALA A 188 9.21 8.36 -3.29
CA ALA A 188 9.84 8.16 -1.99
C ALA A 188 10.88 7.04 -2.03
N ILE A 189 10.57 5.91 -2.67
CA ILE A 189 11.51 4.79 -2.82
C ILE A 189 12.73 5.21 -3.66
N ARG A 190 12.50 5.92 -4.77
CA ARG A 190 13.58 6.42 -5.63
C ARG A 190 14.49 7.40 -4.89
N LEU A 191 13.91 8.30 -4.10
CA LEU A 191 14.65 9.22 -3.25
C LEU A 191 15.49 8.48 -2.20
N SER A 192 14.90 7.48 -1.54
CA SER A 192 15.60 6.65 -0.56
C SER A 192 16.82 5.96 -1.19
N ARG A 193 16.66 5.32 -2.36
CA ARG A 193 17.77 4.69 -3.08
C ARG A 193 18.87 5.69 -3.46
N ALA A 194 18.50 6.86 -4.00
CA ALA A 194 19.46 7.90 -4.37
C ALA A 194 20.22 8.44 -3.15
N THR A 195 19.52 8.61 -2.03
CA THR A 195 20.10 9.04 -0.75
C THR A 195 21.08 8.01 -0.21
N MET A 196 20.70 6.73 -0.19
CA MET A 196 21.59 5.64 0.21
C MET A 196 22.82 5.51 -0.68
N HIS A 197 22.68 5.77 -1.99
CA HIS A 197 23.82 5.83 -2.90
C HIS A 197 24.81 6.94 -2.50
N LYS A 198 24.31 8.15 -2.21
CA LYS A 198 25.14 9.28 -1.76
C LYS A 198 25.80 9.00 -0.40
N ILE A 199 25.08 8.39 0.54
CA ILE A 199 25.63 7.98 1.83
C ILE A 199 26.79 7.00 1.64
N ARG A 200 26.62 5.98 0.78
CA ARG A 200 27.70 5.01 0.48
C ARG A 200 28.92 5.67 -0.16
N GLN A 201 28.73 6.64 -1.06
CA GLN A 201 29.83 7.41 -1.64
C GLN A 201 30.58 8.22 -0.58
N ASN A 202 29.86 8.93 0.29
CA ASN A 202 30.46 9.74 1.34
C ASN A 202 31.24 8.87 2.34
N LEU A 203 30.67 7.73 2.74
CA LEU A 203 31.34 6.77 3.61
C LEU A 203 32.57 6.15 2.95
N PHE A 204 32.49 5.79 1.67
CA PHE A 204 33.63 5.26 0.91
C PHE A 204 34.82 6.23 0.96
N TRP A 205 34.59 7.51 0.66
CA TRP A 205 35.64 8.52 0.71
C TRP A 205 36.16 8.71 2.14
N ALA A 206 35.29 8.79 3.14
CA ALA A 206 35.70 8.90 4.54
C ALA A 206 36.62 7.74 4.97
N PHE A 207 36.29 6.51 4.60
CA PHE A 207 37.12 5.35 4.91
C PHE A 207 38.45 5.36 4.15
N VAL A 208 38.45 5.71 2.86
CA VAL A 208 39.69 5.78 2.06
C VAL A 208 40.68 6.79 2.65
N TYR A 209 40.20 7.99 3.01
CA TYR A 209 41.06 8.99 3.64
C TYR A 209 41.63 8.51 4.96
N ASN A 210 40.81 7.93 5.84
CA ASN A 210 41.28 7.43 7.13
C ASN A 210 42.25 6.25 6.98
N ALA A 211 41.95 5.31 6.08
CA ALA A 211 42.80 4.16 5.81
C ALA A 211 44.17 4.56 5.26
N ALA A 212 44.26 5.64 4.48
CA ALA A 212 45.53 6.19 4.01
C ALA A 212 46.24 7.04 5.09
N ALA A 213 45.50 7.88 5.82
CA ALA A 213 46.08 8.80 6.79
C ALA A 213 46.69 8.08 8.01
N ILE A 214 46.09 6.98 8.47
CA ILE A 214 46.58 6.24 9.65
C ILE A 214 48.01 5.70 9.45
N PRO A 215 48.33 4.94 8.38
CA PRO A 215 49.71 4.50 8.12
C PRO A 215 50.70 5.66 7.94
N ILE A 216 50.28 6.74 7.25
CA ILE A 216 51.14 7.91 7.02
C ILE A 216 51.46 8.60 8.36
N ALA A 217 50.47 8.72 9.24
CA ALA A 217 50.65 9.25 10.59
C ALA A 217 51.54 8.34 11.44
N ALA A 218 51.32 7.02 11.39
CA ALA A 218 52.13 6.04 12.11
C ALA A 218 53.60 6.04 11.66
N ALA A 219 53.85 6.33 10.38
CA ALA A 219 55.19 6.53 9.83
C ALA A 219 55.83 7.89 10.19
N GLY A 220 55.12 8.76 10.92
CA GLY A 220 55.58 10.10 11.29
C GLY A 220 55.59 11.12 10.14
N LEU A 221 54.96 10.79 9.01
CA LEU A 221 54.98 11.59 7.78
C LEU A 221 53.78 12.54 7.64
N LEU A 222 52.81 12.48 8.57
CA LEU A 222 51.60 13.30 8.51
C LEU A 222 51.75 14.57 9.34
N ASN A 223 51.81 15.73 8.67
CA ASN A 223 51.75 17.02 9.34
C ASN A 223 50.31 17.31 9.83
N PRO A 224 50.08 17.65 11.11
CA PRO A 224 48.76 17.95 11.66
C PRO A 224 47.98 19.04 10.90
N ILE A 225 48.67 20.04 10.36
CA ILE A 225 48.05 21.13 9.58
C ILE A 225 47.50 20.59 8.26
N ILE A 226 48.25 19.71 7.59
CA ILE A 226 47.82 19.08 6.33
C ILE A 226 46.62 18.16 6.60
N ALA A 227 46.65 17.39 7.70
CA ALA A 227 45.53 16.56 8.12
C ALA A 227 44.26 17.38 8.38
N ALA A 228 44.38 18.50 9.09
CA ALA A 228 43.27 19.42 9.35
C ALA A 228 42.70 20.02 8.07
N ALA A 229 43.56 20.45 7.14
CA ALA A 229 43.14 20.98 5.83
C ALA A 229 42.41 19.91 5.00
N ALA A 230 42.93 18.69 4.95
CA ALA A 230 42.29 17.57 4.25
C ALA A 230 40.91 17.23 4.84
N MET A 231 40.77 17.30 6.17
CA MET A 231 39.49 17.06 6.86
C MET A 231 38.44 18.13 6.52
N ALA A 232 38.86 19.41 6.44
CA ALA A 232 37.99 20.51 6.04
C ALA A 232 37.53 20.36 4.57
N LEU A 233 38.46 20.05 3.66
CA LEU A 233 38.14 19.81 2.24
C LEU A 233 37.22 18.59 2.05
N SER A 234 37.43 17.53 2.82
CA SER A 234 36.58 16.34 2.82
C SER A 234 35.13 16.70 3.20
N SER A 235 34.94 17.44 4.30
CA SER A 235 33.62 17.93 4.71
C SER A 235 32.92 18.74 3.62
N LEU A 236 33.66 19.66 2.97
CA LEU A 236 33.12 20.45 1.86
C LEU A 236 32.71 19.58 0.68
N SER A 237 33.51 18.57 0.33
CA SER A 237 33.21 17.63 -0.76
C SER A 237 31.96 16.80 -0.47
N VAL A 238 31.78 16.34 0.78
CA VAL A 238 30.61 15.59 1.24
C VAL A 238 29.35 16.45 1.19
N ILE A 239 29.43 17.70 1.64
CA ILE A 239 28.33 18.66 1.56
C ILE A 239 27.95 18.93 0.11
N ALA A 240 28.94 19.20 -0.75
CA ALA A 240 28.72 19.43 -2.18
C ALA A 240 28.09 18.21 -2.87
N ASN A 241 28.62 17.00 -2.59
CA ASN A 241 28.10 15.76 -3.14
C ASN A 241 26.65 15.50 -2.72
N SER A 242 26.32 15.79 -1.46
CA SER A 242 24.97 15.65 -0.90
C SER A 242 24.00 16.69 -1.48
N ALA A 243 24.45 17.93 -1.68
CA ALA A 243 23.67 18.99 -2.30
C ALA A 243 23.26 18.67 -3.75
N MET A 244 24.04 17.85 -4.46
CA MET A 244 23.65 17.37 -5.80
C MET A 244 22.38 16.53 -5.81
N LEU A 245 21.94 15.97 -4.66
CA LEU A 245 20.67 15.26 -4.57
C LEU A 245 19.47 16.17 -4.93
N ARG A 246 19.59 17.49 -4.74
CA ARG A 246 18.58 18.48 -5.18
C ARG A 246 18.37 18.50 -6.70
N ARG A 247 19.33 17.99 -7.48
CA ARG A 247 19.22 17.91 -8.94
C ARG A 247 18.51 16.64 -9.41
N LEU A 248 18.16 15.73 -8.51
CA LEU A 248 17.40 14.53 -8.86
C LEU A 248 16.01 14.96 -9.35
N ARG A 249 15.68 14.59 -10.59
CA ARG A 249 14.32 14.81 -11.11
C ARG A 249 13.37 13.80 -10.47
N MET A 250 12.45 14.32 -9.66
CA MET A 250 11.50 13.56 -8.85
C MET A 250 10.18 13.27 -9.59
N GLU A 251 10.01 13.78 -10.80
CA GLU A 251 8.81 13.54 -11.59
C GLU A 251 8.82 12.14 -12.22
N ILE A 252 7.73 11.40 -11.99
CA ILE A 252 7.40 10.21 -12.78
C ILE A 252 6.89 10.72 -14.13
N ARG A 253 7.73 10.67 -15.16
CA ARG A 253 7.28 10.93 -16.52
C ARG A 253 6.34 9.80 -16.96
N ALA A 254 5.15 10.19 -17.40
CA ALA A 254 4.24 9.36 -18.18
C ALA A 254 4.95 8.83 -19.45
#